data_AF-A0A3D4G1H5-F1
#
_entry.id   AF-A0A3D4G1H5-F1
#
_cell.length_a   1.000
_cell.length_b   1.000
_cell.length_c   1.000
_cell.angle_alpha   90.00
_cell.angle_beta   90.00
_cell.angle_gamma   90.00
#
_symmetry.space_group_name_H-M   'P 1'
#
loop_
_entity.id
_entity.type
_entity.pdbx_description
1 polymer ?
#
loop_
_entity_poly.entity_id
_entity_poly.type
_entity_poly.pdbx_seq_one_letter_code
_entity_poly.pdbx_strand_id
1 'polypeptide(L)'
;MILDRMGVLPVLAVGLAILPACAGDDQVAQGEIIKGGDDRNGEYTATANWWKPAPDHDEEWGWGQVSGVAADSPDRIIVAVWGDRNADGEERPNSSNYMVVVDGNGDIIERWTQWDTMLNTPHQVFISPYDPERHVWVVERGG
;
A
#
# COMPACT_ATOMS: atom_id res chain seq x y z
N MET A 1 -9.48 77.58 -20.50
CA MET A 1 -10.74 76.88 -20.84
C MET A 1 -10.47 75.39 -20.86
N ILE A 2 -11.06 74.71 -19.88
CA ILE A 2 -11.50 73.30 -19.81
C ILE A 2 -10.55 72.22 -20.35
N LEU A 3 -9.95 71.53 -19.38
CA LEU A 3 -9.37 70.20 -19.44
C LEU A 3 -10.52 69.17 -19.48
N ASP A 4 -10.43 68.09 -20.26
CA ASP A 4 -10.28 66.76 -19.65
C ASP A 4 -10.09 65.62 -20.63
N ARG A 5 -9.22 64.71 -20.19
CA ARG A 5 -8.88 63.41 -20.78
C ARG A 5 -10.02 62.42 -20.53
N MET A 6 -10.38 61.62 -21.52
CA MET A 6 -11.01 60.31 -21.26
C MET A 6 -10.71 59.35 -22.40
N GLY A 7 -9.81 58.40 -22.13
CA GLY A 7 -9.64 57.19 -22.93
C GLY A 7 -10.72 56.16 -22.60
N VAL A 8 -11.04 55.31 -23.56
CA VAL A 8 -11.89 54.13 -23.34
C VAL A 8 -11.10 52.90 -23.81
N LEU A 9 -10.70 52.09 -22.83
CA LEU A 9 -10.13 50.75 -22.94
C LEU A 9 -11.27 49.70 -22.81
N PRO A 10 -11.05 48.45 -23.26
CA PRO A 10 -12.11 47.53 -23.69
C PRO A 10 -12.79 46.81 -22.53
N VAL A 11 -14.05 46.38 -22.74
CA VAL A 11 -14.81 45.55 -21.82
C VAL A 11 -14.35 44.09 -21.96
N LEU A 12 -13.72 43.57 -20.91
CA LEU A 12 -13.38 42.16 -20.74
C LEU A 12 -14.61 41.43 -20.17
N ALA A 13 -15.25 40.54 -20.94
CA ALA A 13 -16.32 39.69 -20.44
C ALA A 13 -15.72 38.42 -19.83
N VAL A 14 -15.72 38.32 -18.49
CA VAL A 14 -15.34 37.11 -17.74
C VAL A 14 -16.54 36.16 -17.72
N GLY A 15 -16.43 35.04 -18.42
CA GLY A 15 -17.38 33.93 -18.32
C GLY A 15 -17.09 33.08 -17.08
N LEU A 16 -18.02 33.07 -16.12
CA LEU A 16 -17.95 32.25 -14.92
C LEU A 16 -18.47 30.83 -15.25
N ALA A 17 -17.56 29.87 -15.43
CA ALA A 17 -17.91 28.46 -15.60
C ALA A 17 -18.19 27.83 -14.22
N ILE A 18 -19.43 27.39 -14.00
CA ILE A 18 -19.82 26.62 -12.81
C ILE A 18 -19.41 25.16 -13.09
N LEU A 19 -18.39 24.66 -12.40
CA LEU A 19 -18.05 23.24 -12.41
C LEU A 19 -18.87 22.51 -11.33
N PRO A 20 -19.55 21.40 -11.65
CA PRO A 20 -20.08 20.50 -10.63
C PRO A 20 -18.91 19.85 -9.89
N ALA A 21 -18.65 20.33 -8.68
CA ALA A 21 -17.82 19.64 -7.71
C ALA A 21 -18.63 18.47 -7.13
N CYS A 22 -17.98 17.31 -6.97
CA CYS A 22 -18.49 16.06 -6.39
C CYS A 22 -19.16 15.09 -7.38
N ALA A 23 -18.40 14.65 -8.38
CA ALA A 23 -18.34 13.23 -8.68
C ALA A 23 -16.94 12.78 -8.23
N GLY A 24 -16.88 12.05 -7.12
CA GLY A 24 -15.64 11.43 -6.66
C GLY A 24 -15.28 10.33 -7.64
N ASP A 25 -14.39 10.64 -8.56
CA ASP A 25 -13.76 9.61 -9.38
C ASP A 25 -12.84 8.79 -8.46
N ASP A 26 -13.08 7.49 -8.40
CA ASP A 26 -12.09 6.50 -7.98
C ASP A 26 -10.92 6.54 -8.97
N GLN A 27 -10.08 7.56 -8.85
CA GLN A 27 -8.83 7.69 -9.59
C GLN A 27 -7.83 6.74 -8.93
N VAL A 28 -7.91 5.46 -9.29
CA VAL A 28 -6.76 4.55 -9.24
C VAL A 28 -5.61 5.31 -9.90
N ALA A 29 -4.53 5.57 -9.17
CA ALA A 29 -3.44 6.42 -9.63
C ALA A 29 -2.92 5.92 -11.00
N GLN A 30 -3.33 6.58 -12.09
CA GLN A 30 -2.85 6.34 -13.45
C GLN A 30 -1.52 7.08 -13.69
N GLY A 31 -0.64 7.09 -12.68
CA GLY A 31 0.73 7.57 -12.84
C GLY A 31 1.54 6.53 -13.60
N GLU A 32 2.38 6.97 -14.53
CA GLU A 32 3.43 6.14 -15.10
C GLU A 32 4.27 5.58 -13.94
N ILE A 33 4.21 4.26 -13.72
CA ILE A 33 5.11 3.61 -12.77
C ILE A 33 6.51 3.78 -13.32
N ILE A 34 7.26 4.72 -12.73
CA ILE A 34 8.68 4.91 -13.03
C ILE A 34 9.36 3.59 -12.69
N LYS A 35 9.75 2.86 -13.73
CA LYS A 35 10.57 1.65 -13.62
C LYS A 35 11.93 2.04 -13.06
N GLY A 36 12.49 1.19 -12.21
CA GLY A 36 13.88 1.27 -11.80
C GLY A 36 14.15 2.13 -10.58
N GLY A 37 15.19 1.73 -9.86
CA GLY A 37 15.90 2.61 -8.95
C GLY A 37 16.75 3.57 -9.77
N ASP A 38 17.25 4.60 -9.11
CA ASP A 38 18.25 5.46 -9.75
C ASP A 38 19.57 4.69 -9.97
N ASP A 39 20.55 5.40 -10.51
CA ASP A 39 21.93 4.96 -10.77
C ASP A 39 22.56 4.18 -9.59
N ARG A 40 22.07 4.38 -8.36
CA ARG A 40 22.60 3.75 -7.14
C ARG A 40 22.04 2.34 -6.90
N ASN A 41 20.82 2.06 -7.36
CA ASN A 41 20.09 0.82 -7.04
C ASN A 41 19.84 -0.07 -8.27
N GLY A 42 20.07 0.46 -9.47
CA GLY A 42 19.92 -0.26 -10.74
C GLY A 42 18.47 -0.33 -11.24
N GLU A 43 18.35 -0.65 -12.52
CA GLU A 43 17.08 -0.77 -13.23
C GLU A 43 16.31 -2.04 -12.77
N TYR A 44 15.03 -1.90 -12.47
CA TYR A 44 14.11 -3.00 -12.18
C TYR A 44 12.68 -2.68 -12.67
N THR A 45 11.91 -3.70 -13.03
CA THR A 45 10.47 -3.52 -13.32
C THR A 45 9.66 -3.96 -12.11
N ALA A 46 8.99 -3.00 -11.45
CA ALA A 46 8.05 -3.32 -10.38
C ALA A 46 6.74 -3.89 -10.95
N THR A 47 6.15 -4.85 -10.24
CA THR A 47 4.81 -5.33 -10.52
C THR A 47 3.79 -4.35 -9.95
N ALA A 48 3.03 -3.70 -10.83
CA ALA A 48 1.96 -2.78 -10.43
C ALA A 48 0.92 -3.52 -9.56
N ASN A 49 0.42 -2.86 -8.50
CA ASN A 49 -0.65 -3.38 -7.66
C ASN A 49 -0.39 -4.80 -7.11
N TRP A 50 0.87 -5.12 -6.86
CA TRP A 50 1.26 -6.43 -6.35
C TRP A 50 0.66 -6.70 -4.96
N TRP A 51 0.73 -5.73 -4.04
CA TRP A 51 0.19 -5.93 -2.69
C TRP A 51 -1.34 -5.76 -2.65
N LYS A 52 -2.06 -6.88 -2.65
CA LYS A 52 -3.53 -6.93 -2.67
C LYS A 52 -4.12 -6.88 -1.25
N PRO A 53 -5.35 -6.39 -1.07
CA PRO A 53 -6.03 -6.46 0.23
C PRO A 53 -6.31 -7.91 0.65
N ALA A 54 -6.43 -8.15 1.96
CA ALA A 54 -6.89 -9.43 2.48
C ALA A 54 -8.38 -9.65 2.16
N PRO A 55 -8.88 -10.89 2.10
CA PRO A 55 -10.28 -11.16 1.75
C PRO A 55 -11.30 -10.57 2.72
N ASP A 56 -10.88 -10.26 3.95
CA ASP A 56 -11.70 -9.71 5.02
C ASP A 56 -11.39 -8.25 5.34
N HIS A 57 -10.66 -7.56 4.45
CA HIS A 57 -10.50 -6.11 4.46
C HIS A 57 -11.73 -5.41 3.90
N ASP A 58 -11.99 -4.22 4.41
CA ASP A 58 -13.13 -3.37 4.04
C ASP A 58 -12.75 -1.88 4.10
N GLU A 59 -13.73 -0.99 4.19
CA GLU A 59 -13.52 0.46 4.26
C GLU A 59 -12.84 0.91 5.56
N GLU A 60 -12.96 0.14 6.64
CA GLU A 60 -12.40 0.47 7.95
C GLU A 60 -11.06 -0.23 8.18
N TRP A 61 -10.95 -1.52 7.81
CA TRP A 61 -9.82 -2.37 8.16
C TRP A 61 -8.99 -2.74 6.94
N GLY A 62 -7.69 -2.40 7.00
CA GLY A 62 -6.69 -2.79 6.02
C GLY A 62 -5.42 -3.29 6.67
N TRP A 63 -4.36 -3.43 5.88
CA TRP A 63 -3.05 -3.85 6.37
C TRP A 63 -2.50 -2.89 7.43
N GLY A 64 -2.03 -3.45 8.55
CA GLY A 64 -1.08 -2.78 9.41
C GLY A 64 0.30 -2.65 8.76
N GLN A 65 1.32 -2.35 9.56
CA GLN A 65 2.67 -2.17 9.05
C GLN A 65 3.25 -3.51 8.58
N VAL A 66 3.65 -3.59 7.31
CA VAL A 66 4.49 -4.68 6.81
C VAL A 66 5.87 -4.53 7.40
N SER A 67 6.35 -5.56 8.09
CA SER A 67 7.55 -5.51 8.91
C SER A 67 8.64 -6.48 8.44
N GLY A 68 8.25 -7.61 7.84
CA GLY A 68 9.17 -8.62 7.34
C GLY A 68 8.65 -9.30 6.08
N VAL A 69 9.57 -9.66 5.18
CA VAL A 69 9.27 -10.40 3.95
C VAL A 69 10.35 -11.47 3.74
N ALA A 70 9.94 -12.69 3.42
CA ALA A 70 10.83 -13.76 3.00
C ALA A 70 10.32 -14.42 1.70
N ALA A 71 11.09 -14.30 0.63
CA ALA A 71 10.80 -14.97 -0.64
C ALA A 71 11.42 -16.38 -0.65
N ASP A 72 10.57 -17.40 -0.53
CA ASP A 72 10.98 -18.80 -0.63
C ASP A 72 11.22 -19.21 -2.09
N SER A 73 10.30 -18.78 -2.95
CA SER A 73 10.25 -18.96 -4.41
C SER A 73 9.38 -17.84 -5.01
N PRO A 74 9.32 -17.69 -6.35
CA PRO A 74 8.43 -16.72 -6.98
C PRO A 74 6.96 -16.86 -6.58
N ASP A 75 6.52 -18.07 -6.23
CA ASP A 75 5.11 -18.38 -5.90
C ASP A 75 4.88 -18.63 -4.40
N ARG A 76 5.87 -18.31 -3.55
CA ARG A 76 5.75 -18.43 -2.10
C ARG A 76 6.54 -17.33 -1.42
N ILE A 77 5.87 -16.23 -1.12
CA ILE A 77 6.45 -15.06 -0.47
C ILE A 77 5.71 -14.86 0.85
N ILE A 78 6.41 -14.99 1.97
CA ILE A 78 5.83 -14.85 3.30
C ILE A 78 5.99 -13.41 3.74
N VAL A 79 4.91 -12.81 4.22
CA VAL A 79 4.87 -11.42 4.69
C VAL A 79 4.38 -11.39 6.14
N ALA A 80 5.16 -10.74 6.99
CA ALA A 80 4.78 -10.40 8.36
C ALA A 80 4.17 -9.01 8.40
N VAL A 81 3.02 -8.89 9.06
CA VAL A 81 2.27 -7.64 9.22
C VAL A 81 1.89 -7.45 10.68
N TRP A 82 1.82 -6.20 11.13
CA TRP A 82 1.31 -5.85 12.46
C TRP A 82 -0.21 -5.80 12.50
N GLY A 83 -0.81 -6.96 12.22
CA GLY A 83 -2.25 -7.18 12.15
C GLY A 83 -2.96 -6.29 11.12
N ASP A 84 -4.28 -6.26 11.20
CA ASP A 84 -5.10 -5.27 10.51
C ASP A 84 -5.21 -3.98 11.34
N ARG A 85 -5.18 -2.85 10.65
CA ARG A 85 -5.31 -1.52 11.26
C ARG A 85 -6.23 -0.62 10.44
N ASN A 86 -6.84 0.36 11.11
CA ASN A 86 -7.61 1.40 10.43
C ASN A 86 -6.73 2.58 10.00
N ALA A 87 -7.33 3.58 9.35
CA ALA A 87 -6.64 4.77 8.85
C ALA A 87 -5.95 5.61 9.94
N ASP A 88 -6.46 5.54 11.18
CA ASP A 88 -5.87 6.22 12.35
C ASP A 88 -4.74 5.39 13.00
N GLY A 89 -4.49 4.18 12.50
CA GLY A 89 -3.46 3.26 12.98
C GLY A 89 -3.89 2.41 14.18
N GLU A 90 -5.18 2.42 14.53
CA GLU A 90 -5.73 1.56 15.58
C GLU A 90 -5.77 0.11 15.10
N GLU A 91 -5.49 -0.83 16.00
CA GLU A 91 -5.55 -2.26 15.68
C GLU A 91 -7.01 -2.75 15.69
N ARG A 92 -7.33 -3.61 14.72
CA ARG A 92 -8.63 -4.28 14.66
C ARG A 92 -8.88 -5.14 15.91
N PRO A 93 -10.05 -5.05 16.56
CA PRO A 93 -10.40 -5.97 17.65
C PRO A 93 -10.36 -7.44 17.19
N ASN A 94 -9.65 -8.30 17.92
CA ASN A 94 -9.36 -9.68 17.50
C ASN A 94 -8.68 -9.72 16.13
N SER A 95 -7.65 -8.89 15.96
CA SER A 95 -6.92 -8.71 14.72
C SER A 95 -6.41 -10.03 14.13
N SER A 96 -6.17 -10.01 12.82
CA SER A 96 -5.71 -11.16 12.06
C SER A 96 -4.67 -10.73 11.02
N ASN A 97 -4.31 -11.65 10.12
CA ASN A 97 -3.42 -11.36 8.99
C ASN A 97 -1.98 -10.98 9.42
N TYR A 98 -1.56 -11.45 10.60
CA TYR A 98 -0.19 -11.23 11.12
C TYR A 98 0.89 -11.88 10.25
N MET A 99 0.55 -13.00 9.62
CA MET A 99 1.41 -13.75 8.72
C MET A 99 0.59 -14.25 7.53
N VAL A 100 0.97 -13.83 6.33
CA VAL A 100 0.33 -14.24 5.08
C VAL A 100 1.36 -14.74 4.09
N VAL A 101 0.93 -15.61 3.17
CA VAL A 101 1.74 -16.08 2.04
C VAL A 101 1.08 -15.62 0.77
N VAL A 102 1.86 -14.99 -0.10
CA VAL A 102 1.42 -14.53 -1.42
C VAL A 102 2.22 -15.17 -2.54
N ASP A 103 1.62 -15.25 -3.73
CA ASP A 103 2.28 -15.68 -4.96
C ASP A 103 3.02 -14.53 -5.66
N GLY A 104 3.58 -14.79 -6.85
CA GLY A 104 4.31 -13.80 -7.64
C GLY A 104 3.44 -12.65 -8.16
N ASN A 105 2.12 -12.83 -8.21
CA ASN A 105 1.14 -11.80 -8.57
C ASN A 105 0.62 -11.05 -7.33
N GLY A 106 1.06 -11.46 -6.14
CA GLY A 106 0.66 -10.93 -4.85
C GLY A 106 -0.76 -11.34 -4.43
N ASP A 107 -1.30 -12.40 -5.05
CA ASP A 107 -2.51 -13.06 -4.55
C ASP A 107 -2.18 -13.79 -3.25
N ILE A 108 -3.04 -13.63 -2.25
CA ILE A 108 -2.90 -14.34 -0.97
C ILE A 108 -3.31 -15.80 -1.18
N ILE A 109 -2.34 -16.70 -1.00
CA ILE A 109 -2.51 -18.15 -1.15
C ILE A 109 -2.64 -18.85 0.20
N GLU A 110 -2.10 -18.27 1.28
CA GLU A 110 -2.27 -18.77 2.65
C GLU A 110 -2.39 -17.63 3.65
N ARG A 111 -3.14 -17.87 4.73
CA ARG A 111 -3.17 -17.04 5.93
C ARG A 111 -2.90 -17.93 7.12
N TRP A 112 -1.89 -17.61 7.93
CA TRP A 112 -1.50 -18.43 9.07
C TRP A 112 -2.21 -18.00 10.35
N THR A 113 -3.54 -18.15 10.34
CA THR A 113 -4.41 -17.65 11.41
C THR A 113 -4.28 -18.41 12.73
N GLN A 114 -3.68 -19.61 12.71
CA GLN A 114 -3.45 -20.41 13.91
C GLN A 114 -2.53 -19.72 14.95
N TRP A 115 -1.85 -18.64 14.56
CA TRP A 115 -0.94 -17.87 15.41
C TRP A 115 -1.41 -16.45 15.70
N ASP A 116 -2.59 -16.04 15.23
CA ASP A 116 -3.11 -14.67 15.42
C ASP A 116 -3.25 -14.31 16.90
N THR A 117 -3.55 -15.28 17.77
CA THR A 117 -3.64 -15.05 19.22
C THR A 117 -2.29 -15.02 19.94
N MET A 118 -1.21 -15.37 19.25
CA MET A 118 0.15 -15.40 19.81
C MET A 118 1.01 -14.24 19.33
N LEU A 119 0.84 -13.81 18.08
CA LEU A 119 1.63 -12.75 17.47
C LEU A 119 1.03 -11.37 17.78
N ASN A 120 1.89 -10.42 18.13
CA ASN A 120 1.53 -8.99 18.28
C ASN A 120 2.29 -8.13 17.27
N THR A 121 3.62 -8.20 17.29
CA THR A 121 4.46 -7.40 16.37
C THR A 121 5.55 -8.26 15.72
N PRO A 122 5.18 -9.21 14.84
CA PRO A 122 6.17 -9.93 14.05
C PRO A 122 6.98 -8.90 13.27
N HIS A 123 8.31 -9.02 13.27
CA HIS A 123 9.20 -7.98 12.74
C HIS A 123 10.17 -8.52 11.69
N GLN A 124 10.49 -9.81 11.72
CA GLN A 124 11.36 -10.42 10.72
C GLN A 124 10.90 -11.85 10.44
N VAL A 125 11.09 -12.27 9.19
CA VAL A 125 10.82 -13.62 8.74
C VAL A 125 12.05 -14.08 7.96
N PHE A 126 12.53 -15.28 8.25
CA PHE A 126 13.68 -15.87 7.58
C PHE A 126 13.36 -17.27 7.09
N ILE A 127 13.91 -17.60 5.92
CA ILE A 127 14.02 -18.95 5.41
C ILE A 127 15.47 -19.16 5.00
N SER A 128 16.05 -20.29 5.39
CA SER A 128 17.38 -20.66 4.90
C SER A 128 17.25 -21.39 3.56
N PRO A 129 17.96 -20.96 2.50
CA PRO A 129 18.01 -21.70 1.24
C PRO A 129 18.80 -23.01 1.36
N TYR A 130 19.54 -23.20 2.46
CA TYR A 130 20.34 -24.39 2.74
C TYR A 130 19.63 -25.39 3.65
N ASP A 131 18.44 -25.05 4.16
CA ASP A 131 17.63 -25.96 4.95
C ASP A 131 16.71 -26.77 4.02
N PRO A 132 16.93 -28.08 3.86
CA PRO A 132 16.11 -28.90 2.97
C PRO A 132 14.66 -29.02 3.43
N GLU A 133 14.38 -28.81 4.72
CA GLU A 133 13.02 -28.84 5.28
C GLU A 133 12.32 -27.48 5.21
N ARG A 134 13.03 -26.43 4.76
CA ARG A 134 12.49 -25.08 4.49
C ARG A 134 11.78 -24.46 5.70
N HIS A 135 12.36 -24.59 6.89
CA HIS A 135 11.81 -23.99 8.10
C HIS A 135 11.70 -22.47 7.96
N VAL A 136 10.63 -21.94 8.57
CA VAL A 136 10.35 -20.51 8.65
C VAL A 136 10.63 -20.05 10.07
N TRP A 137 11.49 -19.04 10.21
CA TRP A 137 11.84 -18.44 11.49
C TRP A 137 11.23 -17.05 11.57
N VAL A 138 10.38 -16.82 12.57
CA VAL A 138 9.74 -15.53 12.79
C VAL A 138 10.33 -14.90 14.05
N VAL A 139 10.82 -13.66 13.93
CA VAL A 139 11.23 -12.85 15.08
C VAL A 139 10.12 -11.87 15.37
N GLU A 140 9.50 -12.03 16.53
CA GLU A 140 8.56 -11.07 17.09
C GLU A 140 9.31 -10.06 17.96
N ARG A 141 9.01 -8.77 17.80
CA ARG A 141 9.61 -7.71 18.62
C ARG A 141 9.15 -7.81 20.08
N GLY A 142 7.95 -8.33 20.31
CA GLY A 142 7.30 -8.37 21.62
C GLY A 142 6.77 -6.99 22.03
N GLY A 143 5.62 -7.00 22.71
CA GLY A 143 4.93 -5.82 23.25
C GLY A 143 4.05 -6.21 24.42
#